data_AF-A0A2T5GUY1-F1
#
_entry.id   AF-A0A2T5GUY1-F1
#
_cell.length_a   1.000
_cell.length_b   1.000
_cell.length_c   1.000
_cell.angle_alpha   90.00
_cell.angle_beta   90.00
_cell.angle_gamma   90.00
#
_symmetry.space_group_name_H-M   'P 1'
#
loop_
_entity.id
_entity.type
_entity.pdbx_description
1 polymer ?
#
loop_
_entity_poly.entity_id
_entity_poly.type
_entity_poly.pdbx_seq_one_letter_code
_entity_poly.pdbx_strand_id
1 'polypeptide(L)'
;MIPAAAAVPTGTPASVVPHAALDAVAARLSDVASMVSQEAAAATDMVRLAAEDMRQIAALVVELDTAATLVERNVRKQLKLLARAQRLAADHMPLFDTLGETADSILVISGTIGGIAARSRLLALNARIEAARQDGHGGGFAAVAAEMTVLSAQTMTATADIDARTGAVGDHVAQVRGAFADSSALIDHERDMIEGIADTAQDQRRNAGTAASLTGEAVDRIDAAATIIGRVASAATTVNVIARQLSRVAAASTR
;
A
#
# COMPACT_ATOMS: atom_id res chain seq x y z
N MET A 1 -87.75 -70.60 -35.94
CA MET A 1 -87.06 -71.40 -34.90
C MET A 1 -85.91 -70.57 -34.35
N ILE A 2 -86.11 -70.02 -33.15
CA ILE A 2 -85.07 -69.64 -32.15
C ILE A 2 -84.52 -70.98 -31.58
N PRO A 3 -83.30 -71.18 -31.01
CA PRO A 3 -82.28 -70.27 -30.40
C PRO A 3 -80.86 -70.48 -31.00
N ALA A 4 -79.73 -69.87 -30.59
CA ALA A 4 -79.21 -69.64 -29.25
C ALA A 4 -78.18 -68.51 -29.19
N ALA A 5 -78.24 -67.77 -28.08
CA ALA A 5 -77.29 -66.74 -27.67
C ALA A 5 -75.93 -67.36 -27.35
N ALA A 6 -74.88 -66.87 -28.02
CA ALA A 6 -73.49 -67.08 -27.59
C ALA A 6 -73.04 -65.84 -26.82
N ALA A 7 -72.59 -66.10 -25.59
CA ALA A 7 -72.25 -65.13 -24.57
C ALA A 7 -71.11 -64.18 -24.98
N VAL A 8 -71.26 -62.93 -24.56
CA VAL A 8 -70.18 -61.94 -24.46
C VAL A 8 -69.20 -62.42 -23.39
N PRO A 9 -67.88 -62.55 -23.67
CA PRO A 9 -66.90 -62.59 -22.61
C PRO A 9 -66.71 -61.18 -22.06
N THR A 10 -67.50 -60.86 -21.03
CA THR A 10 -67.18 -59.82 -20.06
C THR A 10 -65.96 -60.27 -19.28
N GLY A 11 -64.85 -59.55 -19.41
CA GLY A 11 -63.67 -59.81 -18.61
C GLY A 11 -62.40 -59.35 -19.29
N THR A 12 -62.19 -58.04 -19.39
CA THR A 12 -60.84 -57.53 -19.14
C THR A 12 -60.41 -58.08 -17.79
N PRO A 13 -59.34 -58.90 -17.67
CA PRO A 13 -58.80 -59.17 -16.36
C PRO A 13 -58.38 -57.81 -15.80
N ALA A 14 -58.99 -57.40 -14.69
CA ALA A 14 -58.40 -56.41 -13.82
C ALA A 14 -56.95 -56.86 -13.64
N SER A 15 -55.99 -56.01 -14.04
CA SER A 15 -54.57 -56.31 -13.88
C SER A 15 -54.29 -56.41 -12.38
N VAL A 16 -54.42 -57.61 -11.82
CA VAL A 16 -53.92 -57.91 -10.48
C VAL A 16 -52.42 -57.79 -10.61
N VAL A 17 -51.87 -56.64 -10.21
CA VAL A 17 -50.43 -56.50 -10.03
C VAL A 17 -50.03 -57.64 -9.07
N PRO A 18 -49.13 -58.56 -9.46
CA PRO A 18 -48.77 -59.68 -8.59
C PRO A 18 -48.27 -59.14 -7.25
N HIS A 19 -48.67 -59.71 -6.11
CA HIS A 19 -48.23 -59.24 -4.78
C HIS A 19 -46.71 -59.16 -4.64
N ALA A 20 -46.00 -60.11 -5.24
CA ALA A 20 -44.53 -60.10 -5.35
C ALA A 20 -44.00 -58.84 -6.07
N ALA A 21 -44.73 -58.29 -7.03
CA ALA A 21 -44.39 -57.04 -7.70
C ALA A 21 -44.63 -55.81 -6.81
N LEU A 22 -45.67 -55.81 -5.97
CA LEU A 22 -45.90 -54.73 -4.98
C LEU A 22 -44.83 -54.72 -3.88
N ASP A 23 -44.46 -55.88 -3.36
CA ASP A 23 -43.36 -56.01 -2.39
C ASP A 23 -42.01 -55.60 -3.01
N ALA A 24 -41.73 -55.99 -4.25
CA ALA A 24 -40.51 -55.57 -4.96
C ALA A 24 -40.46 -54.05 -5.20
N VAL A 25 -41.60 -53.44 -5.56
CA VAL A 25 -41.70 -51.98 -5.71
C VAL A 25 -41.50 -51.28 -4.37
N ALA A 26 -42.11 -51.78 -3.29
CA ALA A 26 -41.95 -51.23 -1.95
C ALA A 26 -40.50 -51.32 -1.46
N ALA A 27 -39.82 -52.46 -1.64
CA ALA A 27 -38.41 -52.60 -1.30
C ALA A 27 -37.55 -51.60 -2.07
N ARG A 28 -37.77 -51.47 -3.39
CA ARG A 28 -37.02 -50.52 -4.23
C ARG A 28 -37.28 -49.06 -3.86
N LEU A 29 -38.51 -48.69 -3.49
CA LEU A 29 -38.83 -47.35 -2.98
C LEU A 29 -38.15 -47.06 -1.65
N SER A 30 -38.09 -48.05 -0.75
CA SER A 30 -37.37 -47.93 0.53
C SER A 30 -35.87 -47.73 0.32
N ASP A 31 -35.26 -48.48 -0.60
CA ASP A 31 -33.84 -48.34 -0.93
C ASP A 31 -33.54 -46.97 -1.56
N VAL A 32 -34.34 -46.53 -2.54
CA VAL A 32 -34.21 -45.20 -3.15
C VAL A 32 -34.39 -44.10 -2.12
N ALA A 33 -35.39 -44.19 -1.25
CA ALA A 33 -35.60 -43.22 -0.19
C ALA A 33 -34.42 -43.16 0.79
N SER A 34 -33.86 -44.31 1.16
CA SER A 34 -32.69 -44.39 2.04
C SER A 34 -31.46 -43.74 1.40
N MET A 35 -31.20 -44.02 0.11
CA MET A 35 -30.11 -43.39 -0.64
C MET A 35 -30.28 -41.87 -0.71
N VAL A 36 -31.47 -41.39 -1.08
CA VAL A 36 -31.76 -39.94 -1.16
C VAL A 36 -31.63 -39.27 0.21
N SER A 37 -32.06 -39.92 1.30
CA SER A 37 -31.85 -39.40 2.66
C SER A 37 -30.37 -39.29 3.03
N GLN A 38 -29.54 -40.27 2.66
CA GLN A 38 -28.10 -40.23 2.90
C GLN A 38 -27.43 -39.13 2.06
N GLU A 39 -27.79 -38.98 0.78
CA GLU A 39 -27.30 -37.91 -0.08
C GLU A 39 -27.71 -36.53 0.45
N ALA A 40 -28.95 -36.37 0.90
CA ALA A 40 -29.42 -35.11 1.48
C ALA A 40 -28.69 -34.76 2.80
N ALA A 41 -28.35 -35.76 3.62
CA ALA A 41 -27.53 -35.55 4.81
C ALA A 41 -26.11 -35.06 4.44
N ALA A 42 -25.46 -35.73 3.48
CA ALA A 42 -24.14 -35.32 2.99
C ALA A 42 -24.16 -33.90 2.37
N ALA A 43 -25.21 -33.58 1.61
CA ALA A 43 -25.40 -32.25 1.04
C ALA A 43 -25.62 -31.18 2.12
N THR A 44 -26.30 -31.52 3.22
CA THR A 44 -26.47 -30.63 4.38
C THR A 44 -25.14 -30.29 5.03
N ASP A 45 -24.26 -31.27 5.20
CA ASP A 45 -22.91 -31.03 5.74
C ASP A 45 -22.08 -30.13 4.84
N MET A 46 -22.15 -30.34 3.51
CA MET A 46 -21.48 -29.48 2.52
C MET A 46 -21.98 -28.03 2.58
N VAL A 47 -23.28 -27.81 2.67
CA VAL A 47 -23.88 -26.48 2.81
C VAL A 47 -23.46 -25.80 4.13
N ARG A 48 -23.37 -26.56 5.22
CA ARG A 48 -22.89 -26.04 6.51
C ARG A 48 -21.44 -25.58 6.42
N LEU A 49 -20.56 -26.36 5.79
CA LEU A 49 -19.16 -25.98 5.57
C LEU A 49 -19.04 -24.75 4.67
N ALA A 50 -19.79 -24.70 3.56
CA ALA A 50 -19.83 -23.54 2.69
C ALA A 50 -20.29 -22.27 3.44
N ALA A 51 -21.29 -22.38 4.32
CA ALA A 51 -21.74 -21.26 5.14
C ALA A 51 -20.65 -20.76 6.11
N GLU A 52 -19.84 -21.67 6.64
CA GLU A 52 -18.70 -21.35 7.50
C GLU A 52 -17.60 -20.62 6.72
N ASP A 53 -17.23 -21.13 5.54
CA ASP A 53 -16.27 -20.50 4.63
C ASP A 53 -16.72 -19.09 4.25
N MET A 54 -18.01 -18.90 3.92
CA MET A 54 -18.53 -17.57 3.57
C MET A 54 -18.45 -16.57 4.72
N ARG A 55 -18.65 -17.00 5.97
CA ARG A 55 -18.47 -16.14 7.15
C ARG A 55 -17.01 -15.74 7.35
N GLN A 56 -16.07 -16.66 7.11
CA GLN A 56 -14.64 -16.35 7.17
C GLN A 56 -14.24 -15.37 6.07
N ILE A 57 -14.71 -15.57 4.84
CA ILE A 57 -14.49 -14.64 3.73
C ILE A 57 -15.06 -13.26 4.06
N ALA A 58 -16.27 -13.17 4.62
CA ALA A 58 -16.88 -11.90 5.03
C ALA A 58 -16.00 -11.15 6.05
N ALA A 59 -15.44 -11.86 7.03
CA ALA A 59 -14.53 -11.27 8.01
C ALA A 59 -13.26 -10.72 7.37
N LEU A 60 -12.62 -11.50 6.46
CA LEU A 60 -11.44 -11.07 5.72
C LEU A 60 -11.70 -9.83 4.85
N VAL A 61 -12.88 -9.73 4.26
CA VAL A 61 -13.28 -8.55 3.46
C VAL A 61 -13.38 -7.29 4.32
N VAL A 62 -13.92 -7.40 5.53
CA VAL A 62 -13.97 -6.28 6.49
C VAL A 62 -12.57 -5.87 6.95
N GLU A 63 -11.69 -6.84 7.21
CA GLU A 63 -10.29 -6.57 7.55
C GLU A 63 -9.55 -5.86 6.40
N LEU A 64 -9.80 -6.27 5.15
CA LEU A 64 -9.22 -5.63 3.96
C LEU A 64 -9.64 -4.16 3.82
N ASP A 65 -10.93 -3.85 3.99
CA ASP A 65 -11.42 -2.45 3.95
C ASP A 65 -10.83 -1.60 5.09
N THR A 66 -10.70 -2.19 6.28
CA THR A 66 -10.07 -1.54 7.44
C THR A 66 -8.60 -1.24 7.17
N ALA A 67 -7.86 -2.21 6.62
CA ALA A 67 -6.45 -2.06 6.26
C ALA A 67 -6.25 -0.96 5.21
N ALA A 68 -7.08 -0.94 4.17
CA ALA A 68 -7.00 0.07 3.12
C ALA A 68 -7.31 1.48 3.66
N THR A 69 -8.31 1.61 4.55
CA THR A 69 -8.61 2.88 5.24
C THR A 69 -7.43 3.37 6.09
N LEU A 70 -6.72 2.46 6.76
CA LEU A 70 -5.50 2.78 7.51
C LEU A 70 -4.38 3.28 6.58
N VAL A 71 -4.18 2.63 5.43
CA VAL A 71 -3.21 3.06 4.41
C VAL A 71 -3.54 4.47 3.92
N GLU A 72 -4.78 4.76 3.54
CA GLU A 72 -5.20 6.12 3.11
C GLU A 72 -4.90 7.19 4.18
N ARG A 73 -5.09 6.85 5.46
CA ARG A 73 -4.78 7.77 6.57
C ARG A 73 -3.28 8.01 6.69
N ASN A 74 -2.46 6.99 6.47
CA ASN A 74 -1.00 7.09 6.53
C ASN A 74 -0.45 7.88 5.33
N VAL A 75 -0.97 7.64 4.13
CA VAL A 75 -0.71 8.43 2.91
C VAL A 75 -0.95 9.92 3.19
N ARG A 76 -2.13 10.27 3.72
CA ARG A 76 -2.45 11.67 4.07
C ARG A 76 -1.47 12.30 5.08
N LYS A 77 -0.96 11.51 6.03
CA LYS A 77 0.05 11.99 6.99
C LYS A 77 1.40 12.20 6.31
N GLN A 78 1.85 11.26 5.47
CA GLN A 78 3.12 11.37 4.76
C GLN A 78 3.12 12.55 3.78
N LEU A 79 2.04 12.76 3.00
CA LEU A 79 1.93 13.92 2.10
C LEU A 79 2.07 15.25 2.85
N LYS A 80 1.52 15.36 4.07
CA LYS A 80 1.71 16.55 4.92
C LYS A 80 3.17 16.73 5.37
N LEU A 81 3.86 15.64 5.70
CA LEU A 81 5.27 15.68 6.08
C LEU A 81 6.15 16.08 4.90
N LEU A 82 5.93 15.51 3.72
CA LEU A 82 6.65 15.89 2.50
C LEU A 82 6.43 17.36 2.14
N ALA A 83 5.18 17.84 2.20
CA ALA A 83 4.89 19.26 1.96
C ALA A 83 5.53 20.20 2.99
N ARG A 84 5.83 19.72 4.20
CA ARG A 84 6.58 20.47 5.21
C ARG A 84 8.08 20.43 4.90
N ALA A 85 8.61 19.27 4.54
CA ALA A 85 10.03 19.11 4.18
C ALA A 85 10.40 19.98 2.97
N GLN A 86 9.54 20.02 1.95
CA GLN A 86 9.74 20.82 0.74
C GLN A 86 9.73 22.33 1.03
N ARG A 87 8.82 22.78 1.91
CA ARG A 87 8.80 24.17 2.40
C ARG A 87 10.06 24.52 3.16
N LEU A 88 10.50 23.64 4.08
CA LEU A 88 11.72 23.85 4.84
C LEU A 88 12.94 23.98 3.91
N ALA A 89 13.05 23.12 2.90
CA ALA A 89 14.10 23.20 1.88
C ALA A 89 14.07 24.53 1.12
N ALA A 90 12.88 24.96 0.68
CA ALA A 90 12.70 26.23 -0.01
C ALA A 90 13.04 27.45 0.87
N ASP A 91 12.67 27.42 2.15
CA ASP A 91 12.92 28.50 3.10
C ASP A 91 14.42 28.66 3.44
N HIS A 92 15.20 27.58 3.37
CA HIS A 92 16.65 27.61 3.64
C HIS A 92 17.48 28.09 2.45
N MET A 93 17.01 27.92 1.21
CA MET A 93 17.77 28.31 0.02
C MET A 93 18.22 29.78 0.00
N PRO A 94 17.36 30.77 0.30
CA PRO A 94 17.75 32.18 0.36
C PRO A 94 18.84 32.48 1.40
N LEU A 95 18.92 31.69 2.49
CA LEU A 95 19.96 31.86 3.51
C LEU A 95 21.34 31.47 2.96
N PHE A 96 21.39 30.42 2.14
CA PHE A 96 22.65 30.01 1.49
C PHE A 96 23.08 31.00 0.40
N ASP A 97 22.12 31.59 -0.33
CA ASP A 97 22.44 32.65 -1.30
C ASP A 97 23.03 33.87 -0.58
N THR A 98 22.40 34.31 0.52
CA THR A 98 22.91 35.43 1.35
C THR A 98 24.31 35.13 1.92
N LEU A 99 24.56 33.89 2.35
CA LEU A 99 25.86 33.48 2.88
C LEU A 99 26.94 33.47 1.80
N GLY A 100 26.59 33.05 0.57
CA GLY A 100 27.47 33.13 -0.60
C GLY A 100 27.83 34.58 -0.94
N GLU A 101 26.83 35.47 -1.02
CA GLU A 101 27.03 36.90 -1.25
C GLU A 101 27.92 37.54 -0.16
N THR A 102 27.75 37.12 1.10
CA THR A 102 28.57 37.59 2.21
C THR A 102 30.03 37.14 2.06
N ALA A 103 30.26 35.88 1.66
CA ALA A 103 31.60 35.35 1.39
C ALA A 103 32.28 36.13 0.24
N ASP A 104 31.56 36.38 -0.85
CA ASP A 104 32.08 37.16 -1.99
C ASP A 104 32.45 38.60 -1.57
N SER A 105 31.62 39.23 -0.74
CA SER A 105 31.90 40.57 -0.20
C SER A 105 33.18 40.59 0.66
N ILE A 106 33.39 39.56 1.49
CA ILE A 106 34.60 39.41 2.30
C ILE A 106 35.84 39.26 1.40
N LEU A 107 35.76 38.48 0.31
CA LEU A 107 36.87 38.33 -0.64
C LEU A 107 37.24 39.67 -1.30
N VAL A 108 36.25 40.49 -1.67
CA VAL A 108 36.49 41.84 -2.23
C VAL A 108 37.21 42.75 -1.22
N ILE A 109 36.77 42.74 0.04
CA ILE A 109 37.40 43.53 1.12
C ILE A 109 38.82 43.04 1.38
N SER A 110 39.01 41.73 1.51
CA SER A 110 40.32 41.10 1.73
C SER A 110 41.31 41.45 0.61
N GLY A 111 40.88 41.35 -0.66
CA GLY A 111 41.69 41.77 -1.80
C GLY A 111 42.06 43.25 -1.79
N THR A 112 41.14 44.12 -1.33
CA THR A 112 41.42 45.55 -1.15
C THR A 112 42.49 45.78 -0.07
N ILE A 113 42.38 45.12 1.08
CA ILE A 113 43.35 45.20 2.18
C ILE A 113 44.72 44.68 1.72
N GLY A 114 44.75 43.55 1.01
CA GLY A 114 45.99 42.99 0.44
C GLY A 114 46.64 43.94 -0.55
N GLY A 115 45.85 44.61 -1.39
CA GLY A 115 46.32 45.66 -2.29
C GLY A 115 46.88 46.89 -1.56
N ILE A 116 46.24 47.32 -0.47
CA ILE A 116 46.75 48.40 0.40
C ILE A 116 48.08 47.98 1.04
N ALA A 117 48.17 46.77 1.59
CA ALA A 117 49.38 46.25 2.21
C ALA A 117 50.56 46.17 1.21
N ALA A 118 50.29 45.74 -0.03
CA ALA A 118 51.29 45.74 -1.10
C ALA A 118 51.81 47.15 -1.43
N ARG A 119 50.92 48.15 -1.51
CA ARG A 119 51.31 49.56 -1.73
C ARG A 119 52.08 50.13 -0.53
N SER A 120 51.64 49.85 0.69
CA SER A 120 52.33 50.25 1.92
C SER A 120 53.73 49.66 2.01
N ARG A 121 53.90 48.40 1.59
CA ARG A 121 55.21 47.74 1.51
C ARG A 121 56.15 48.43 0.52
N LEU A 122 55.63 48.83 -0.65
CA LEU A 122 56.41 49.60 -1.64
C LEU A 122 56.78 50.99 -1.12
N LEU A 123 55.86 51.68 -0.45
CA LEU A 123 56.15 52.97 0.20
C LEU A 123 57.23 52.83 1.28
N ALA A 124 57.12 51.81 2.13
CA ALA A 124 58.09 51.52 3.18
C ALA A 124 59.47 51.20 2.58
N LEU A 125 59.53 50.44 1.49
CA LEU A 125 60.77 50.19 0.76
C LEU A 125 61.41 51.49 0.25
N ASN A 126 60.62 52.37 -0.40
CA ASN A 126 61.10 53.66 -0.88
C ASN A 126 61.59 54.55 0.26
N ALA A 127 60.87 54.59 1.38
CA ALA A 127 61.27 55.34 2.57
C ALA A 127 62.58 54.81 3.17
N ARG A 128 62.77 53.49 3.19
CA ARG A 128 64.01 52.86 3.65
C ARG A 128 65.20 53.21 2.75
N ILE A 129 65.00 53.26 1.44
CA ILE A 129 66.02 53.68 0.47
C ILE A 129 66.42 55.13 0.71
N GLU A 130 65.45 56.04 0.86
CA GLU A 130 65.76 57.46 1.08
C GLU A 130 66.41 57.70 2.44
N ALA A 131 66.01 56.96 3.49
CA ALA A 131 66.64 57.01 4.80
C ALA A 131 68.11 56.56 4.77
N ALA A 132 68.46 55.58 3.90
CA ALA A 132 69.84 55.15 3.69
C ALA A 132 70.66 56.16 2.86
N ARG A 133 70.00 57.04 2.10
CA ARG A 133 70.64 58.06 1.25
C ARG A 133 71.03 59.33 2.01
N GLN A 134 70.47 59.56 3.20
CA GLN A 134 70.82 60.72 4.03
C GLN A 134 71.97 60.39 4.99
N ASP A 135 73.08 61.10 4.86
CA ASP A 135 74.32 60.93 5.61
C ASP A 135 74.12 61.14 7.14
N GLY A 136 73.75 60.08 7.85
CA GLY A 136 73.72 59.98 9.32
C GLY A 136 72.41 60.38 10.01
N HIS A 137 71.49 61.09 9.34
CA HIS A 137 70.26 61.61 9.98
C HIS A 137 69.02 60.71 9.79
N GLY A 138 69.10 59.67 8.95
CA GLY A 138 67.96 58.81 8.56
C GLY A 138 67.66 57.60 9.46
N GLY A 139 68.44 57.35 10.53
CA GLY A 139 68.37 56.10 11.29
C GLY A 139 67.00 55.77 11.88
N GLY A 140 66.30 56.77 12.44
CA GLY A 140 64.93 56.60 12.96
C GLY A 140 63.91 56.29 11.86
N PHE A 141 64.02 56.96 10.71
CA PHE A 141 63.17 56.70 9.54
C PHE A 141 63.41 55.29 8.95
N ALA A 142 64.66 54.83 8.93
CA ALA A 142 65.00 53.49 8.48
C ALA A 142 64.37 52.40 9.37
N ALA A 143 64.34 52.60 10.69
CA ALA A 143 63.70 51.68 11.64
C ALA A 143 62.17 51.62 11.43
N VAL A 144 61.51 52.77 11.29
CA VAL A 144 60.07 52.84 11.00
C VAL A 144 59.73 52.16 9.67
N ALA A 145 60.53 52.39 8.63
CA ALA A 145 60.32 51.78 7.32
C ALA A 145 60.53 50.25 7.33
N ALA A 146 61.45 49.75 8.14
CA ALA A 146 61.63 48.31 8.35
C ALA A 146 60.40 47.70 9.04
N GLU A 147 59.91 48.32 10.12
CA GLU A 147 58.72 47.88 10.84
C GLU A 147 57.47 47.88 9.94
N MET A 148 57.29 48.95 9.15
CA MET A 148 56.17 49.07 8.21
C MET A 148 56.23 48.01 7.08
N THR A 149 57.43 47.57 6.69
CA THR A 149 57.61 46.45 5.75
C THR A 149 57.16 45.12 6.39
N VAL A 150 57.49 44.90 7.66
CA VAL A 150 57.08 43.71 8.41
C VAL A 150 55.56 43.68 8.60
N LEU A 151 54.96 44.78 9.06
CA LEU A 151 53.50 44.87 9.20
C LEU A 151 52.78 44.62 7.88
N SER A 152 53.26 45.25 6.79
CA SER A 152 52.65 45.04 5.47
C SER A 152 52.75 43.57 5.02
N ALA A 153 53.87 42.90 5.30
CA ALA A 153 54.02 41.47 5.03
C ALA A 153 53.03 40.62 5.83
N GLN A 154 52.90 40.89 7.13
CA GLN A 154 51.96 40.20 8.00
C GLN A 154 50.51 40.43 7.56
N THR A 155 50.15 41.65 7.15
CA THR A 155 48.83 41.95 6.61
C THR A 155 48.54 41.16 5.34
N MET A 156 49.50 41.07 4.41
CA MET A 156 49.33 40.26 3.19
C MET A 156 49.13 38.77 3.49
N THR A 157 49.88 38.22 4.45
CA THR A 157 49.69 36.83 4.90
C THR A 157 48.30 36.65 5.52
N ALA A 158 47.88 37.57 6.39
CA ALA A 158 46.57 37.50 7.02
C ALA A 158 45.42 37.58 5.99
N THR A 159 45.53 38.44 4.97
CA THR A 159 44.53 38.49 3.90
C THR A 159 44.50 37.21 3.06
N ALA A 160 45.66 36.60 2.79
CA ALA A 160 45.70 35.31 2.09
C ALA A 160 45.02 34.18 2.89
N ASP A 161 45.20 34.17 4.22
CA ASP A 161 44.51 33.23 5.10
C ASP A 161 42.99 33.48 5.14
N ILE A 162 42.55 34.74 5.11
CA ILE A 162 41.13 35.12 5.00
C ILE A 162 40.56 34.62 3.67
N ASP A 163 41.27 34.81 2.56
CA ASP A 163 40.84 34.36 1.24
C ASP A 163 40.64 32.85 1.19
N ALA A 164 41.62 32.10 1.70
CA ALA A 164 41.54 30.63 1.74
C ALA A 164 40.36 30.13 2.58
N ARG A 165 40.12 30.73 3.75
CA ARG A 165 39.00 30.35 4.63
C ARG A 165 37.65 30.73 4.04
N THR A 166 37.55 31.91 3.44
CA THR A 166 36.31 32.39 2.82
C THR A 166 35.98 31.59 1.55
N GLY A 167 36.99 31.21 0.77
CA GLY A 167 36.83 30.28 -0.36
C GLY A 167 36.25 28.94 0.09
N ALA A 168 36.79 28.35 1.15
CA ALA A 168 36.25 27.10 1.71
C ALA A 168 34.79 27.24 2.20
N VAL A 169 34.42 28.41 2.75
CA VAL A 169 33.01 28.70 3.09
C VAL A 169 32.14 28.70 1.84
N GLY A 170 32.59 29.33 0.74
CA GLY A 170 31.90 29.30 -0.55
C GLY A 170 31.69 27.88 -1.10
N ASP A 171 32.73 27.04 -1.03
CA ASP A 171 32.65 25.64 -1.46
C ASP A 171 31.63 24.84 -0.61
N HIS A 172 31.63 25.04 0.71
CA HIS A 172 30.65 24.42 1.60
C HIS A 172 29.22 24.88 1.34
N VAL A 173 29.02 26.17 1.04
CA VAL A 173 27.71 26.71 0.64
C VAL A 173 27.23 26.03 -0.64
N ALA A 174 28.09 25.91 -1.67
CA ALA A 174 27.75 25.24 -2.92
C ALA A 174 27.39 23.76 -2.70
N GLN A 175 28.15 23.05 -1.86
CA GLN A 175 27.87 21.66 -1.51
C GLN A 175 26.51 21.50 -0.81
N VAL A 176 26.20 22.36 0.16
CA VAL A 176 24.91 22.32 0.86
C VAL A 176 23.75 22.61 -0.09
N ARG A 177 23.89 23.59 -1.00
CA ARG A 177 22.88 23.85 -2.03
C ARG A 177 22.62 22.63 -2.91
N GLY A 178 23.67 21.92 -3.34
CA GLY A 178 23.54 20.67 -4.08
C GLY A 178 22.74 19.62 -3.31
N ALA A 179 23.08 19.41 -2.03
CA ALA A 179 22.37 18.46 -1.17
C ALA A 179 20.87 18.80 -0.98
N PHE A 180 20.52 20.10 -0.92
CA PHE A 180 19.11 20.54 -0.85
C PHE A 180 18.36 20.35 -2.17
N ALA A 181 19.02 20.54 -3.32
CA ALA A 181 18.45 20.24 -4.62
C ALA A 181 18.16 18.73 -4.76
N ASP A 182 19.12 17.89 -4.41
CA ASP A 182 18.96 16.43 -4.40
C ASP A 182 17.83 15.99 -3.44
N SER A 183 17.78 16.60 -2.25
CA SER A 183 16.72 16.33 -1.27
C SER A 183 15.33 16.72 -1.81
N SER A 184 15.23 17.82 -2.55
CA SER A 184 13.98 18.26 -3.16
C SER A 184 13.51 17.28 -4.24
N ALA A 185 14.42 16.81 -5.09
CA ALA A 185 14.11 15.78 -6.09
C ALA A 185 13.67 14.45 -5.44
N LEU A 186 14.30 14.05 -4.33
CA LEU A 186 13.90 12.87 -3.58
C LEU A 186 12.50 13.02 -2.97
N ILE A 187 12.17 14.21 -2.43
CA ILE A 187 10.84 14.51 -1.88
C ILE A 187 9.76 14.45 -2.96
N ASP A 188 10.03 14.94 -4.17
CA ASP A 188 9.08 14.84 -5.28
C ASP A 188 8.88 13.38 -5.73
N HIS A 189 9.97 12.61 -5.86
CA HIS A 189 9.85 11.18 -6.15
C HIS A 189 9.07 10.41 -5.06
N GLU A 190 9.29 10.74 -3.78
CA GLU A 190 8.56 10.12 -2.67
C GLU A 190 7.07 10.51 -2.70
N ARG A 191 6.73 11.73 -3.11
CA ARG A 191 5.34 12.16 -3.32
C ARG A 191 4.65 11.29 -4.38
N ASP A 192 5.28 11.11 -5.54
CA ASP A 192 4.71 10.30 -6.64
C ASP A 192 4.44 8.85 -6.18
N MET A 193 5.38 8.26 -5.44
CA MET A 193 5.19 6.92 -4.87
C MET A 193 4.02 6.86 -3.89
N ILE A 194 3.87 7.86 -3.02
CA ILE A 194 2.78 7.92 -2.04
C ILE A 194 1.42 8.11 -2.73
N GLU A 195 1.36 8.88 -3.81
CA GLU A 195 0.15 9.00 -4.63
C GLU A 195 -0.23 7.65 -5.27
N GLY A 196 0.74 6.89 -5.78
CA GLY A 196 0.50 5.52 -6.27
C GLY A 196 0.02 4.55 -5.18
N ILE A 197 0.48 4.70 -3.94
CA ILE A 197 -0.03 3.94 -2.79
C ILE A 197 -1.49 4.33 -2.49
N ALA A 198 -1.83 5.61 -2.63
CA ALA A 198 -3.20 6.10 -2.44
C ALA A 198 -4.18 5.44 -3.43
N ASP A 199 -3.80 5.41 -4.71
CA ASP A 199 -4.59 4.78 -5.77
C ASP A 199 -4.79 3.28 -5.49
N THR A 200 -3.72 2.58 -5.11
CA THR A 200 -3.77 1.16 -4.75
C THR A 200 -4.70 0.91 -3.56
N ALA A 201 -4.68 1.77 -2.54
CA ALA A 201 -5.57 1.66 -1.39
C ALA A 201 -7.05 1.88 -1.77
N GLN A 202 -7.32 2.82 -2.68
CA GLN A 202 -8.67 3.06 -3.20
C GLN A 202 -9.18 1.84 -3.99
N ASP A 203 -8.33 1.25 -4.83
CA ASP A 203 -8.64 0.02 -5.57
C ASP A 203 -8.92 -1.16 -4.64
N GLN A 204 -8.12 -1.32 -3.57
CA GLN A 204 -8.37 -2.34 -2.55
C GLN A 204 -9.74 -2.19 -1.90
N ARG A 205 -10.18 -0.96 -1.59
CA ARG A 205 -11.53 -0.72 -1.04
C ARG A 205 -12.63 -1.04 -2.03
N ARG A 206 -12.45 -0.68 -3.30
CA ARG A 206 -13.40 -1.04 -4.37
C ARG A 206 -13.53 -2.56 -4.51
N ASN A 207 -12.40 -3.27 -4.47
CA ASN A 207 -12.37 -4.72 -4.53
C ASN A 207 -13.00 -5.35 -3.29
N ALA A 208 -12.75 -4.81 -2.09
CA ALA A 208 -13.39 -5.25 -0.85
C ALA A 208 -14.91 -5.08 -0.91
N GLY A 209 -15.41 -3.93 -1.39
CA GLY A 209 -16.85 -3.71 -1.58
C GLY A 209 -17.48 -4.70 -2.57
N THR A 210 -16.78 -5.01 -3.66
CA THR A 210 -17.22 -6.02 -4.64
C THR A 210 -17.26 -7.42 -4.02
N ALA A 211 -16.21 -7.79 -3.28
CA ALA A 211 -16.14 -9.06 -2.57
C ALA A 211 -17.24 -9.19 -1.52
N ALA A 212 -17.55 -8.12 -0.77
CA ALA A 212 -18.64 -8.11 0.20
C ALA A 212 -20.00 -8.42 -0.46
N SER A 213 -20.28 -7.82 -1.61
CA SER A 213 -21.51 -8.09 -2.37
C SER A 213 -21.59 -9.53 -2.83
N LEU A 214 -20.51 -10.06 -3.43
CA LEU A 214 -20.44 -11.45 -3.88
C LEU A 214 -20.59 -12.43 -2.71
N THR A 215 -20.02 -12.10 -1.56
CA THR A 215 -20.15 -12.89 -0.34
C THR A 215 -21.58 -12.90 0.16
N GLY A 216 -22.28 -11.76 0.16
CA GLY A 216 -23.70 -11.68 0.48
C GLY A 216 -24.55 -12.56 -0.44
N GLU A 217 -24.37 -12.45 -1.75
CA GLU A 217 -25.11 -13.28 -2.72
C GLU A 217 -24.84 -14.78 -2.54
N ALA A 218 -23.60 -15.17 -2.21
CA ALA A 218 -23.26 -16.56 -1.99
C ALA A 218 -23.92 -17.11 -0.71
N VAL A 219 -24.02 -16.32 0.36
CA VAL A 219 -24.77 -16.68 1.57
C VAL A 219 -26.24 -16.92 1.25
N ASP A 220 -26.89 -16.02 0.49
CA ASP A 220 -28.30 -16.20 0.09
C ASP A 220 -28.51 -17.49 -0.72
N ARG A 221 -27.58 -17.84 -1.61
CA ARG A 221 -27.63 -19.09 -2.39
C ARG A 221 -27.44 -20.33 -1.52
N ILE A 222 -26.57 -20.26 -0.50
CA ILE A 222 -26.34 -21.33 0.47
C ILE A 222 -27.61 -21.59 1.30
N ASP A 223 -28.29 -20.53 1.76
CA ASP A 223 -29.54 -20.65 2.51
C ASP A 223 -30.67 -21.23 1.66
N ALA A 224 -30.75 -20.83 0.38
CA ALA A 224 -31.67 -21.42 -0.58
C ALA A 224 -31.40 -22.92 -0.80
N ALA A 225 -30.12 -23.30 -0.94
CA ALA A 225 -29.71 -24.71 -1.08
C ALA A 225 -30.07 -25.53 0.17
N ALA A 226 -29.81 -25.00 1.37
CA ALA A 226 -30.19 -25.63 2.63
C ALA A 226 -31.69 -25.95 2.68
N THR A 227 -32.52 -24.99 2.27
CA THR A 227 -33.97 -25.15 2.21
C THR A 227 -34.40 -26.25 1.23
N ILE A 228 -33.79 -26.29 0.04
CA ILE A 228 -34.08 -27.33 -0.97
C ILE A 228 -33.70 -28.72 -0.45
N ILE A 229 -32.51 -28.85 0.13
CA ILE A 229 -32.02 -30.12 0.68
C ILE A 229 -32.94 -30.61 1.81
N GLY A 230 -33.36 -29.72 2.71
CA GLY A 230 -34.32 -30.06 3.77
C GLY A 230 -35.65 -30.58 3.21
N ARG A 231 -36.16 -30.00 2.12
CA ARG A 231 -37.36 -30.49 1.42
C ARG A 231 -37.13 -31.87 0.78
N VAL A 232 -35.96 -32.11 0.18
CA VAL A 232 -35.60 -33.41 -0.40
C VAL A 232 -35.52 -34.50 0.68
N ALA A 233 -34.86 -34.21 1.81
CA ALA A 233 -34.77 -35.13 2.94
C ALA A 233 -36.15 -35.49 3.51
N SER A 234 -37.04 -34.49 3.63
CA SER A 234 -38.42 -34.71 4.06
C SER A 234 -39.20 -35.59 3.08
N ALA A 235 -39.10 -35.31 1.77
CA ALA A 235 -39.76 -36.11 0.73
C ALA A 235 -39.28 -37.57 0.73
N ALA A 236 -37.97 -37.81 0.89
CA ALA A 236 -37.41 -39.15 1.02
C ALA A 236 -37.99 -39.89 2.24
N THR A 237 -38.12 -39.21 3.38
CA THR A 237 -38.76 -39.77 4.58
C THR A 237 -40.22 -40.17 4.29
N THR A 238 -40.98 -39.32 3.60
CA THR A 238 -42.36 -39.64 3.19
C THR A 238 -42.42 -40.84 2.25
N VAL A 239 -41.54 -40.93 1.25
CA VAL A 239 -41.46 -42.09 0.33
C VAL A 239 -41.16 -43.37 1.11
N ASN A 240 -40.26 -43.34 2.09
CA ASN A 240 -39.96 -44.49 2.93
C ASN A 240 -41.19 -44.94 3.77
N VAL A 241 -41.97 -43.99 4.28
CA VAL A 241 -43.24 -44.30 4.98
C VAL A 241 -44.23 -44.98 4.03
N ILE A 242 -44.40 -44.45 2.81
CA ILE A 242 -45.29 -45.03 1.79
C ILE A 242 -44.81 -46.43 1.39
N ALA A 243 -43.51 -46.62 1.18
CA ALA A 243 -42.90 -47.92 0.87
C ALA A 243 -43.24 -48.97 1.95
N ARG A 244 -43.07 -48.62 3.23
CA ARG A 244 -43.43 -49.51 4.35
C ARG A 244 -44.93 -49.82 4.41
N GLN A 245 -45.78 -48.85 4.09
CA GLN A 245 -47.23 -49.07 4.01
C GLN A 245 -47.59 -50.02 2.86
N LEU A 246 -46.97 -49.86 1.68
CA LEU A 246 -47.15 -50.75 0.53
C LEU A 246 -46.76 -52.20 0.87
N SER A 247 -45.61 -52.43 1.51
CA SER A 247 -45.21 -53.77 1.96
C SER A 247 -46.21 -54.38 2.94
N ARG A 248 -46.78 -53.57 3.85
CA ARG A 248 -47.83 -54.05 4.78
C ARG A 248 -49.11 -54.43 4.05
N VAL A 249 -49.53 -53.64 3.06
CA VAL A 249 -50.72 -53.94 2.25
C VAL A 249 -50.51 -55.21 1.43
N ALA A 250 -49.36 -55.35 0.77
CA ALA A 250 -48.99 -56.56 0.04
C ALA A 250 -49.06 -57.79 0.94
N ALA A 251 -48.46 -57.74 2.14
CA ALA A 251 -48.50 -58.83 3.12
C ALA A 251 -49.90 -59.15 3.68
N ALA A 252 -50.76 -58.14 3.85
CA ALA A 252 -52.13 -58.33 4.34
C ALA A 252 -53.05 -58.96 3.29
N SER A 253 -52.81 -58.68 2.00
CA SER A 253 -53.57 -59.25 0.87
C SER A 253 -53.19 -60.69 0.51
N THR A 254 -52.14 -61.25 1.13
CA THR A 254 -51.69 -62.64 0.95
C THR A 254 -52.39 -63.63 1.91
N ARG A 255 -53.19 -63.13 2.85
CA ARG A 255 -54.04 -63.96 3.75
C ARG A 255 -55.48 -63.98 3.26
#